data_AF-D8MAT4-F1
#
_entry.id   AF-D8MAT4-F1
#
_cell.length_a   1.000
_cell.length_b   1.000
_cell.length_c   1.000
_cell.angle_alpha   90.00
_cell.angle_beta   90.00
_cell.angle_gamma   90.00
#
_symmetry.space_group_name_H-M   'P 1'
#
loop_
_entity.id
_entity.type
_entity.pdbx_description
1 polymer ?
#
loop_
_entity_poly.entity_id
_entity_poly.type
_entity_poly.pdbx_seq_one_letter_code
_entity_poly.pdbx_strand_id
1 'polypeptide(L)'
;MPRRLSNSFISKVECKTRSRSVDLSSLSRSFSSSKPPSLSLLLEFQSERRGVIFQGHTLEELQTLINQTFLSLPLVHVCVEHPSIPGRLVNITDIDQLYDNAVIHLVPVSQ
;
A
#
# COMPACT_ATOMS: atom_id res chain seq x y z
N MET A 1 -30.77 30.47 -17.16
CA MET A 1 -29.64 31.18 -17.83
C MET A 1 -29.11 32.22 -16.84
N PRO A 2 -27.81 32.54 -16.77
CA PRO A 2 -26.61 31.70 -16.61
C PRO A 2 -25.63 32.28 -15.54
N ARG A 3 -24.55 31.52 -15.19
CA ARG A 3 -23.13 31.93 -14.99
C ARG A 3 -22.80 33.12 -14.04
N ARG A 4 -21.67 33.22 -13.32
CA ARG A 4 -20.45 32.46 -13.00
C ARG A 4 -19.68 33.37 -12.01
N LEU A 5 -18.89 32.76 -11.12
CA LEU A 5 -17.56 33.18 -10.63
C LEU A 5 -17.35 34.57 -10.01
N SER A 6 -16.71 34.57 -8.84
CA SER A 6 -15.47 35.36 -8.67
C SER A 6 -14.49 34.65 -7.72
N ASN A 7 -13.29 34.43 -8.25
CA ASN A 7 -12.09 34.00 -7.54
C ASN A 7 -11.44 35.21 -6.84
N SER A 8 -10.78 35.00 -5.71
CA SER A 8 -9.58 35.74 -5.28
C SER A 8 -8.92 34.94 -4.15
N PHE A 9 -7.94 34.07 -4.41
CA PHE A 9 -6.50 34.33 -4.58
C PHE A 9 -5.79 35.10 -3.43
N ILE A 10 -5.30 34.30 -2.48
CA ILE A 10 -3.91 34.24 -1.95
C ILE A 10 -3.38 35.28 -0.93
N SER A 11 -2.74 34.68 0.09
CA SER A 11 -1.60 35.11 0.93
C SER A 11 -1.84 36.09 2.08
N LYS A 12 -1.56 35.61 3.29
CA LYS A 12 -0.22 35.76 3.91
C LYS A 12 -0.09 34.93 5.19
N VAL A 13 1.01 34.18 5.24
CA VAL A 13 1.65 33.65 6.44
C VAL A 13 2.25 34.79 7.26
N GLU A 14 2.05 34.82 8.58
CA GLU A 14 3.10 35.14 9.56
C GLU A 14 2.68 34.78 11.00
N CYS A 15 3.67 34.43 11.80
CA CYS A 15 3.61 33.69 13.06
C CYS A 15 3.45 34.55 14.33
N LYS A 16 3.31 33.83 15.48
CA LYS A 16 3.61 34.26 16.89
C LYS A 16 2.41 34.98 17.58
N THR A 17 1.91 34.64 18.77
CA THR A 17 2.55 34.16 20.00
C THR A 17 1.51 33.73 21.07
N ARG A 18 1.81 32.66 21.82
CA ARG A 18 1.51 32.32 23.24
C ARG A 18 0.13 32.60 23.90
N SER A 19 -0.51 31.48 24.25
CA SER A 19 -0.85 31.01 25.62
C SER A 19 -1.99 31.67 26.42
N ARG A 20 -3.10 30.94 26.55
CA ARG A 20 -3.53 30.18 27.76
C ARG A 20 -5.03 29.92 27.67
N SER A 21 -5.45 28.65 27.69
CA SER A 21 -6.52 28.12 28.54
C SER A 21 -6.98 26.78 28.00
N VAL A 22 -7.20 25.86 28.93
CA VAL A 22 -7.69 24.50 28.76
C VAL A 22 -9.02 24.47 28.01
N ASP A 23 -9.06 23.72 26.91
CA ASP A 23 -10.30 23.10 26.44
C ASP A 23 -10.02 21.65 26.06
N LEU A 24 -10.51 20.76 26.91
CA LEU A 24 -10.51 19.31 26.76
C LEU A 24 -11.51 18.93 25.66
N SER A 25 -11.21 19.18 24.39
CA SER A 25 -12.04 18.71 23.26
C SER A 25 -11.24 18.66 21.96
N SER A 26 -10.31 17.72 21.85
CA SER A 26 -9.75 17.32 20.54
C SER A 26 -9.19 15.89 20.61
N LEU A 27 -9.95 14.96 21.18
CA LEU A 27 -9.74 13.53 20.95
C LEU A 27 -10.69 13.03 19.85
N SER A 28 -10.77 13.76 18.74
CA SER A 28 -11.25 13.20 17.49
C SER A 28 -10.14 12.33 16.89
N ARG A 29 -9.81 11.24 17.59
CA ARG A 29 -9.25 10.07 16.92
C ARG A 29 -10.41 9.51 16.10
N SER A 30 -10.52 9.95 14.86
CA SER A 30 -11.40 9.34 13.88
C SER A 30 -10.90 7.91 13.60
N PHE A 31 -11.08 7.00 14.57
CA PHE A 31 -11.07 5.56 14.35
C PHE A 31 -12.43 5.22 13.74
N SER A 32 -12.53 5.44 12.44
CA SER A 32 -13.58 4.83 11.62
C SER A 32 -12.98 4.51 10.28
N SER A 33 -12.34 3.34 10.24
CA SER A 33 -12.25 2.58 9.02
C SER A 33 -12.04 1.12 9.41
N SER A 34 -13.13 0.36 9.48
CA SER A 34 -13.12 -1.11 9.40
C SER A 34 -12.71 -1.57 8.00
N LYS A 35 -11.64 -0.98 7.45
CA LYS A 35 -11.02 -1.41 6.20
C LYS A 35 -9.74 -2.16 6.58
N PRO A 36 -9.46 -3.30 5.94
CA PRO A 36 -8.19 -3.99 6.15
C PRO A 36 -7.02 -3.03 5.88
N PRO A 37 -5.89 -3.19 6.59
CA PRO A 37 -4.70 -2.40 6.32
C PRO A 37 -4.31 -2.59 4.85
N SER A 38 -4.23 -1.47 4.13
CA SER A 38 -3.70 -1.46 2.77
C SER A 38 -2.18 -1.64 2.83
N LEU A 39 -1.66 -2.67 2.18
CA LEU A 39 -0.23 -2.94 2.08
C LEU A 39 0.29 -2.41 0.74
N SER A 40 1.36 -1.62 0.81
CA SER A 40 2.12 -1.23 -0.39
C SER A 40 3.06 -2.37 -0.72
N LEU A 41 2.87 -3.06 -1.85
CA LEU A 41 3.67 -4.20 -2.25
C LEU A 41 4.43 -3.88 -3.53
N LEU A 42 5.62 -4.44 -3.68
CA LEU A 42 6.39 -4.37 -4.92
C LEU A 42 6.44 -5.76 -5.55
N LEU A 43 5.73 -5.94 -6.67
CA LEU A 43 5.80 -7.18 -7.42
C LEU A 43 7.01 -7.14 -8.36
N GLU A 44 7.84 -8.18 -8.33
CA GLU A 44 9.01 -8.35 -9.18
C GLU A 44 8.91 -9.64 -9.98
N PHE A 45 8.93 -9.55 -11.31
CA PHE A 45 9.02 -10.70 -12.20
C PHE A 45 10.13 -10.46 -13.23
N GLN A 46 11.16 -11.30 -13.21
CA GLN A 46 12.36 -11.17 -14.06
C GLN A 46 13.05 -9.81 -13.92
N SER A 47 12.77 -8.85 -14.82
CA SER A 47 13.30 -7.49 -14.82
C SER A 47 12.22 -6.42 -14.67
N GLU A 48 10.95 -6.81 -14.59
CA GLU A 48 9.84 -5.89 -14.36
C GLU A 48 9.54 -5.77 -12.86
N ARG A 49 9.41 -4.53 -12.40
CA ARG A 49 8.96 -4.18 -11.05
C ARG A 49 7.72 -3.31 -11.12
N ARG A 50 6.68 -3.66 -10.36
CA ARG A 50 5.41 -2.92 -10.33
C ARG A 50 4.96 -2.74 -8.88
N GLY A 51 4.78 -1.48 -8.49
CA GLY A 51 4.19 -1.14 -7.19
C GLY A 51 2.67 -1.31 -7.25
N VAL A 52 2.11 -2.03 -6.29
CA VAL A 52 0.68 -2.27 -6.16
C VAL A 52 0.22 -2.00 -4.74
N ILE A 53 -1.05 -1.66 -4.58
CA ILE A 53 -1.68 -1.52 -3.27
C ILE A 53 -2.59 -2.73 -3.08
N PHE A 54 -2.25 -3.58 -2.13
CA PHE A 54 -3.06 -4.73 -1.77
C PHE A 54 -3.95 -4.39 -0.58
N GLN A 55 -5.26 -4.62 -0.74
CA GLN A 55 -6.27 -4.40 0.30
C GLN A 55 -7.02 -5.70 0.62
N GLY A 56 -6.47 -6.83 0.18
CA GLY A 56 -7.07 -8.13 0.36
C GLY A 56 -6.68 -8.80 1.68
N HIS A 57 -7.23 -9.98 1.89
CA HIS A 57 -7.09 -10.79 3.09
C HIS A 57 -6.84 -12.26 2.77
N THR A 58 -6.78 -12.63 1.49
CA THR A 58 -6.50 -14.01 1.06
C THR A 58 -5.39 -14.06 0.01
N LEU A 59 -4.74 -15.21 -0.09
CA LEU A 59 -3.75 -15.46 -1.14
C LEU A 59 -4.38 -15.50 -2.53
N GLU A 60 -5.65 -15.90 -2.64
CA GLU A 60 -6.39 -15.90 -3.90
C GLU A 60 -6.59 -14.47 -4.44
N GLU A 61 -6.89 -13.51 -3.56
CA GLU A 61 -6.98 -12.09 -3.91
C GLU A 61 -5.61 -11.55 -4.36
N LEU A 62 -4.53 -11.96 -3.67
CA LEU A 62 -3.17 -11.59 -4.06
C LEU A 62 -2.80 -12.15 -5.44
N GLN A 63 -3.11 -13.42 -5.71
CA GLN A 63 -2.91 -14.05 -7.01
C GLN A 63 -3.72 -13.35 -8.10
N THR A 64 -4.96 -12.99 -7.80
CA THR A 64 -5.81 -12.23 -8.72
C THR A 64 -5.19 -10.88 -9.04
N LEU A 65 -4.69 -10.15 -8.04
CA LEU A 65 -3.99 -8.88 -8.22
C LEU A 65 -2.72 -9.04 -9.07
N ILE A 66 -1.93 -10.09 -8.84
CA ILE A 66 -0.74 -10.41 -9.62
C ILE A 66 -1.11 -10.68 -11.09
N ASN A 67 -2.13 -11.50 -11.34
CA ASN A 67 -2.60 -11.82 -12.69
C ASN A 67 -3.20 -10.61 -13.43
N GLN A 68 -3.82 -9.68 -12.71
CA GLN A 68 -4.27 -8.41 -13.28
C GLN A 68 -3.09 -7.47 -13.61
N THR A 69 -2.04 -7.52 -12.79
CA THR A 69 -0.87 -6.66 -12.94
C THR A 69 0.04 -7.13 -14.10
N PHE A 70 0.14 -8.45 -14.29
CA PHE A 70 0.89 -9.08 -15.36
C PHE A 70 -0.04 -9.95 -16.21
N LEU A 71 -0.41 -9.47 -17.39
CA LEU A 71 -1.41 -10.09 -18.28
C LEU A 71 -1.06 -11.50 -18.77
N SER A 72 0.21 -11.91 -18.65
CA SER A 72 0.67 -13.24 -19.04
C SER A 72 1.82 -13.66 -18.14
N LEU A 73 1.50 -14.38 -17.07
CA LEU A 73 2.50 -15.05 -16.24
C LEU A 73 2.42 -16.56 -16.50
N PRO A 74 3.56 -17.26 -16.60
CA PRO A 74 3.58 -18.71 -16.48
C PRO A 74 3.16 -19.12 -15.05
N LEU A 75 3.09 -20.42 -14.77
CA LEU A 75 2.96 -20.89 -13.39
C LEU A 75 4.15 -20.32 -12.58
N VAL A 76 3.86 -19.50 -11.57
CA VAL A 76 4.87 -18.85 -10.72
C VAL A 76 4.69 -19.23 -9.26
N HIS A 77 5.79 -19.39 -8.55
CA HIS A 77 5.83 -19.35 -7.10
C HIS A 77 5.88 -17.88 -6.65
N VAL A 78 5.02 -17.55 -5.70
CA VAL A 78 4.96 -16.24 -5.06
C VAL A 78 5.80 -16.29 -3.80
N CYS A 79 6.91 -15.55 -3.80
CA CYS A 79 7.90 -15.58 -2.73
C CYS A 79 8.13 -14.18 -2.14
N VAL A 80 8.54 -14.11 -0.89
CA VAL A 80 9.04 -12.89 -0.25
C VAL A 80 10.46 -13.12 0.26
N GLU A 81 11.21 -12.04 0.40
CA GLU A 81 12.51 -12.10 1.07
C GLU A 81 12.32 -12.35 2.58
N HIS A 82 13.10 -13.31 3.10
CA HIS A 82 13.07 -13.64 4.51
C HIS A 82 13.66 -12.49 5.34
N PRO A 83 12.94 -11.96 6.34
CA PRO A 83 13.35 -10.75 7.06
C PRO A 83 14.69 -10.91 7.80
N SER A 84 15.06 -12.14 8.17
CA SER A 84 16.31 -12.42 8.90
C SER A 84 17.46 -12.89 8.01
N ILE A 85 17.21 -13.20 6.74
CA ILE A 85 18.24 -13.77 5.85
C ILE A 85 18.15 -13.05 4.50
N PRO A 86 18.98 -12.03 4.27
CA PRO A 86 18.96 -11.29 3.02
C PRO A 86 19.27 -12.21 1.84
N GLY A 87 18.58 -12.01 0.73
CA GLY A 87 18.68 -12.82 -0.49
C GLY A 87 18.01 -14.18 -0.42
N ARG A 88 17.43 -14.59 0.73
CA ARG A 88 16.70 -15.85 0.84
C ARG A 88 15.22 -15.62 0.53
N LEU A 89 14.77 -16.18 -0.59
CA LEU A 89 13.35 -16.20 -0.96
C LEU A 89 12.62 -17.34 -0.25
N VAL A 90 11.43 -17.04 0.26
CA VAL A 90 10.55 -17.99 0.93
C VAL A 90 9.16 -17.90 0.32
N ASN A 91 8.56 -19.06 0.04
CA ASN A 91 7.22 -19.13 -0.52
C ASN A 91 6.20 -18.58 0.47
N ILE A 92 5.30 -17.74 -0.03
CA ILE A 92 4.19 -17.22 0.77
C ILE A 92 3.15 -18.32 0.92
N THR A 93 2.98 -18.84 2.13
CA THR A 93 1.96 -19.85 2.44
C THR A 93 0.74 -19.28 3.15
N ASP A 94 0.88 -18.07 3.71
CA ASP A 94 -0.17 -17.37 4.44
C ASP A 94 -0.05 -15.86 4.19
N ILE A 95 -1.19 -15.14 4.21
CA ILE A 95 -1.22 -13.69 4.03
C ILE A 95 -0.55 -12.95 5.17
N ASP A 96 -0.51 -13.54 6.37
CA ASP A 96 0.15 -12.97 7.56
C ASP A 96 1.67 -12.82 7.39
N GLN A 97 2.25 -13.45 6.36
CA GLN A 97 3.66 -13.31 6.01
C GLN A 97 3.96 -12.04 5.21
N LEU A 98 2.91 -11.36 4.71
CA LEU A 98 3.06 -10.08 4.03
C LEU A 98 3.19 -8.94 5.03
N TYR A 99 4.07 -8.00 4.71
CA TYR A 99 4.27 -6.78 5.46
C TYR A 99 4.31 -5.59 4.50
N ASP A 100 4.16 -4.39 5.06
CA ASP A 100 4.16 -3.18 4.25
C ASP A 100 5.53 -2.96 3.59
N ASN A 101 5.52 -2.55 2.33
CA ASN A 101 6.69 -2.43 1.45
C ASN A 101 7.42 -3.75 1.17
N ALA A 102 6.76 -4.89 1.36
CA ALA A 102 7.33 -6.19 1.00
C ALA A 102 7.57 -6.28 -0.52
N VAL A 103 8.71 -6.86 -0.88
CA VAL A 103 9.03 -7.22 -2.27
C VAL A 103 8.59 -8.67 -2.49
N ILE A 104 7.64 -8.84 -3.39
CA ILE A 104 7.12 -10.13 -3.80
C ILE A 104 7.83 -10.54 -5.09
N HIS A 105 8.64 -11.57 -5.00
CA HIS A 105 9.32 -12.17 -6.14
C HIS A 105 8.44 -13.25 -6.75
N LEU A 106 8.13 -13.08 -8.02
CA LEU A 106 7.41 -14.04 -8.84
C LEU A 106 8.45 -14.90 -9.56
N VAL A 107 8.61 -16.14 -9.11
CA VAL A 107 9.62 -17.06 -9.65
C VAL A 107 8.91 -18.08 -10.54
N PRO A 108 9.24 -18.19 -11.84
CA PRO A 108 8.62 -19.20 -12.71
C PRO A 108 8.94 -20.60 -12.20
N VAL A 109 7.93 -21.47 -12.17
CA VAL A 109 8.12 -22.89 -11.90
C VAL A 109 8.73 -23.50 -13.15
N SER A 110 10.04 -23.73 -13.16
CA SER A 110 10.68 -24.53 -14.20
C SER A 110 10.17 -25.97 -14.07
N GLN A 111 9.38 -26.41 -15.06
CA GLN A 111 9.09 -27.83 -15.26
C GLN A 111 10.30 -28.56 -15.83
#